data_AF-A0A256WCC7-F1
#
_entry.id   AF-A0A256WCC7-F1
#
_cell.length_a   1.000
_cell.length_b   1.000
_cell.length_c   1.000
_cell.angle_alpha   90.00
_cell.angle_beta   90.00
_cell.angle_gamma   90.00
#
_symmetry.space_group_name_H-M   'P 1'
#
loop_
_entity.id
_entity.type
_entity.pdbx_description
1 polymer ?
#
loop_
_entity_poly.entity_id
_entity_poly.type
_entity_poly.pdbx_seq_one_letter_code
_entity_poly.pdbx_strand_id
1 'polypeptide(L)'
;MSISAITSSLTVKAKTGLVLQSGGTDPIHFATNGSPDGSPNGNPDSDGILRMEINSDGQVGIGTTNHFDMETMLTVAGKIHAKEIKVTANAGGADFVFENDYDLPGISEVENFIKTNKHLPDIPSADEMITNGIDVGEMQIKLLQKIEELTLYVIELKKENEEMRGEINKLKED
;
A
#
# COMPACT_ATOMS: atom_id res chain seq x y z
N MET A 1 -16.08 -2.68 -40.35
CA MET A 1 -15.86 -1.70 -39.26
C MET A 1 -16.89 -0.60 -39.45
N SER A 2 -17.58 -0.17 -38.40
CA SER A 2 -18.51 0.97 -38.48
C SER A 2 -18.11 2.01 -37.46
N ILE A 3 -17.97 3.24 -37.92
CA ILE A 3 -17.79 4.42 -37.08
C ILE A 3 -19.08 5.22 -37.17
N SER A 4 -19.71 5.49 -36.03
CA SER A 4 -20.88 6.34 -35.94
C SER A 4 -20.63 7.38 -34.86
N ALA A 5 -20.70 8.65 -35.25
CA ALA A 5 -20.79 9.76 -34.32
C ALA A 5 -22.27 10.16 -34.22
N ILE A 6 -22.82 10.10 -33.01
CA ILE A 6 -24.02 10.86 -32.66
C ILE A 6 -23.57 12.14 -31.96
N THR A 7 -24.45 13.13 -31.86
CA THR A 7 -24.11 14.46 -31.29
C THR A 7 -23.55 14.40 -29.85
N SER A 8 -23.69 13.28 -29.13
CA SER A 8 -23.23 13.09 -27.76
C SER A 8 -22.21 11.95 -27.54
N SER A 9 -21.92 11.12 -28.54
CA SER A 9 -20.94 10.03 -28.38
C SER A 9 -20.37 9.53 -29.71
N LEU A 10 -19.13 9.05 -29.65
CA LEU A 10 -18.49 8.29 -30.70
C LEU A 10 -18.48 6.82 -30.30
N THR A 11 -19.03 5.95 -31.13
CA THR A 11 -18.98 4.49 -30.91
C THR A 11 -18.19 3.81 -32.02
N VAL A 12 -17.17 3.03 -31.64
CA VAL A 12 -16.37 2.19 -32.55
C VAL A 12 -16.66 0.72 -32.26
N LYS A 13 -17.11 -0.02 -33.27
CA LYS A 13 -17.36 -1.48 -33.16
C LYS A 13 -16.32 -2.24 -33.99
N ALA A 14 -15.44 -2.98 -33.31
CA ALA A 14 -14.45 -3.86 -33.91
C ALA A 14 -14.73 -5.33 -33.56
N LYS A 15 -14.45 -6.25 -34.50
CA LYS A 15 -14.74 -7.69 -34.35
C LYS A 15 -13.67 -8.43 -33.53
N THR A 16 -12.43 -7.95 -33.56
CA THR A 16 -11.25 -8.66 -33.01
C THR A 16 -10.42 -7.81 -32.04
N GLY A 17 -10.41 -6.48 -32.18
CA GLY A 17 -9.70 -5.57 -31.28
C GLY A 17 -9.70 -4.13 -31.80
N LEU A 18 -9.44 -3.17 -30.91
CA LEU A 18 -9.20 -1.77 -31.22
C LEU A 18 -7.85 -1.38 -30.64
N VAL A 19 -6.97 -0.79 -31.46
CA VAL A 19 -5.67 -0.26 -31.03
C VAL A 19 -5.74 1.25 -31.13
N LEU A 20 -5.39 1.93 -30.02
CA LEU A 20 -5.18 3.36 -29.95
C LEU A 20 -3.69 3.56 -29.65
N GLN A 21 -3.02 4.34 -30.48
CA GLN A 21 -1.57 4.56 -30.38
C GLN A 21 -1.31 6.05 -30.60
N SER A 22 -0.53 6.66 -29.71
CA SER A 22 0.08 7.96 -29.97
C SER A 22 1.37 7.77 -30.77
N GLY A 23 1.70 8.74 -31.63
CA GLY A 23 2.96 8.73 -32.36
C GLY A 23 4.10 9.25 -31.48
N GLY A 24 5.29 8.67 -31.62
CA GLY A 24 6.49 9.16 -30.94
C GLY A 24 6.49 8.90 -29.43
N THR A 25 6.85 9.91 -28.65
CA THR A 25 6.92 9.88 -27.17
C THR A 25 5.73 10.55 -26.51
N ASP A 26 4.78 11.06 -27.29
CA ASP A 26 3.62 11.76 -26.74
C ASP A 26 2.69 10.76 -26.05
N PRO A 27 2.09 11.11 -24.91
CA PRO A 27 1.18 10.23 -24.19
C PRO A 27 -0.19 10.10 -24.88
N ILE A 28 -0.95 9.09 -24.46
CA ILE A 28 -2.39 9.00 -24.75
C ILE A 28 -3.15 9.68 -23.61
N HIS A 29 -3.87 10.76 -23.92
CA HIS A 29 -4.69 11.49 -22.96
C HIS A 29 -6.17 11.14 -23.05
N PHE A 30 -6.83 11.00 -21.90
CA PHE A 30 -8.28 10.96 -21.75
C PHE A 30 -8.73 12.19 -20.95
N ALA A 31 -9.47 13.09 -21.59
CA ALA A 31 -9.92 14.35 -21.00
C ALA A 31 -11.44 14.50 -21.04
N THR A 32 -11.98 15.34 -20.17
CA THR A 32 -13.41 15.72 -20.16
C THR A 32 -13.56 17.24 -20.24
N ASN A 33 -14.56 17.74 -20.96
CA ASN A 33 -14.77 19.17 -21.21
C ASN A 33 -15.35 19.96 -20.01
N GLY A 34 -15.32 19.44 -18.78
CA GLY A 34 -15.97 20.08 -17.62
C GLY A 34 -15.11 20.09 -16.35
N SER A 35 -15.09 21.23 -15.65
CA SER A 35 -14.58 21.35 -14.28
C SER A 35 -15.52 20.64 -13.30
N PRO A 36 -15.04 19.68 -12.49
CA PRO A 36 -15.85 19.06 -11.45
C PRO A 36 -16.05 19.95 -10.22
N ASP A 37 -15.33 21.07 -10.08
CA ASP A 37 -15.24 21.83 -8.83
C ASP A 37 -15.64 23.32 -8.91
N GLY A 38 -15.98 23.85 -10.09
CA GLY A 38 -16.21 25.30 -10.25
C GLY A 38 -15.00 26.19 -9.92
N SER A 39 -13.78 25.64 -9.90
CA SER A 39 -12.55 26.39 -9.67
C SER A 39 -12.19 27.25 -10.88
N PRO A 40 -11.96 28.57 -10.72
CA PRO A 40 -11.70 29.50 -11.81
C PRO A 40 -10.26 29.45 -12.36
N ASN A 41 -9.42 28.52 -11.90
CA ASN A 41 -7.99 28.47 -12.23
C ASN A 41 -7.59 27.35 -13.21
N GLY A 42 -8.55 26.70 -13.86
CA GLY A 42 -8.27 25.92 -15.07
C GLY A 42 -8.11 26.87 -16.24
N ASN A 43 -6.92 26.96 -16.84
CA ASN A 43 -6.66 27.78 -18.02
C ASN A 43 -7.72 27.52 -19.11
N PRO A 44 -8.53 28.52 -19.51
CA PRO A 44 -9.64 28.32 -20.45
C PRO A 44 -9.21 28.02 -21.89
N ASP A 45 -7.90 28.05 -22.18
CA ASP A 45 -7.32 27.78 -23.50
C ASP A 45 -6.75 26.34 -23.64
N SER A 46 -6.89 25.48 -22.62
CA SER A 46 -6.41 24.08 -22.67
C SER A 46 -7.53 23.07 -22.92
N ASP A 47 -7.31 22.20 -23.92
CA ASP A 47 -8.16 21.10 -24.35
C ASP A 47 -8.62 20.16 -23.20
N GLY A 48 -9.74 20.49 -22.55
CA GLY A 48 -10.37 19.64 -21.54
C GLY A 48 -9.53 19.39 -20.27
N ILE A 49 -10.17 18.82 -19.25
CA ILE A 49 -9.46 18.43 -18.02
C ILE A 49 -9.02 16.98 -18.16
N LEU A 50 -7.71 16.77 -18.11
CA LEU A 50 -7.12 15.46 -18.12
C LEU A 50 -7.61 14.63 -16.92
N ARG A 51 -8.08 13.42 -17.20
CA ARG A 51 -8.56 12.44 -16.22
C ARG A 51 -7.65 11.25 -16.11
N MET A 52 -7.12 10.79 -17.24
CA MET A 52 -6.22 9.67 -17.31
C MET A 52 -5.19 9.90 -18.40
N GLU A 53 -3.96 9.50 -18.13
CA GLU A 53 -2.85 9.52 -19.08
C GLU A 53 -2.19 8.15 -19.12
N ILE A 54 -1.78 7.72 -20.31
CA ILE A 54 -0.84 6.62 -20.51
C ILE A 54 0.39 7.21 -21.19
N ASN A 55 1.55 7.20 -20.51
CA ASN A 55 2.79 7.76 -21.07
C ASN A 55 3.53 6.79 -22.00
N SER A 56 4.65 7.23 -22.58
CA SER A 56 5.46 6.42 -23.50
C SER A 56 6.08 5.17 -22.86
N ASP A 57 6.25 5.17 -21.53
CA ASP A 57 6.78 4.05 -20.76
C ASP A 57 5.67 3.06 -20.34
N GLY A 58 4.41 3.35 -20.70
CA GLY A 58 3.24 2.52 -20.39
C GLY A 58 2.64 2.79 -19.01
N GLN A 59 3.12 3.81 -18.29
CA GLN A 59 2.64 4.16 -16.97
C GLN A 59 1.30 4.88 -17.07
N VAL A 60 0.38 4.52 -16.17
CA VAL A 60 -0.98 5.05 -16.13
C VAL A 60 -1.11 6.05 -14.98
N GLY A 61 -1.41 7.29 -15.30
CA GLY A 61 -1.81 8.32 -14.32
C GLY A 61 -3.33 8.50 -14.31
N ILE A 62 -3.98 8.48 -13.15
CA ILE A 62 -5.41 8.81 -12.98
C ILE A 62 -5.52 10.03 -12.07
N GLY A 63 -6.09 11.12 -12.60
CA GLY A 63 -6.17 12.41 -11.93
C GLY A 63 -4.83 13.15 -11.81
N THR A 64 -3.77 12.66 -12.47
CA THR A 64 -2.41 13.20 -12.42
C THR A 64 -1.64 12.86 -13.70
N THR A 65 -0.71 13.73 -14.08
CA THR A 65 0.36 13.47 -15.08
C THR A 65 1.71 13.16 -14.43
N ASN A 66 1.77 13.23 -13.10
CA ASN A 66 2.99 12.95 -12.37
C ASN A 66 3.16 11.44 -12.26
N HIS A 67 4.22 10.92 -12.90
CA HIS A 67 4.67 9.54 -12.78
C HIS A 67 5.88 9.56 -11.85
N PHE A 68 5.66 9.17 -10.59
CA PHE A 68 6.57 9.44 -9.48
C PHE A 68 7.93 8.76 -9.60
N ASP A 69 7.99 7.57 -10.21
CA ASP A 69 9.20 6.79 -10.46
C ASP A 69 8.97 5.86 -11.67
N MET A 70 10.03 5.20 -12.16
CA MET A 70 9.96 4.32 -13.34
C MET A 70 9.37 2.92 -13.06
N GLU A 71 9.22 2.52 -11.80
CA GLU A 71 8.73 1.20 -11.40
C GLU A 71 7.21 1.20 -11.17
N THR A 72 6.64 2.38 -10.92
CA THR A 72 5.22 2.60 -10.67
C THR A 72 4.45 2.64 -11.99
N MET A 73 3.75 1.55 -12.30
CA MET A 73 2.92 1.45 -13.51
C MET A 73 1.55 2.14 -13.37
N LEU A 74 1.07 2.38 -12.15
CA LEU A 74 -0.22 3.02 -11.90
C LEU A 74 -0.13 4.03 -10.76
N THR A 75 -0.42 5.29 -11.07
CA THR A 75 -0.51 6.39 -10.11
C THR A 75 -1.93 6.94 -10.06
N VAL A 76 -2.51 7.07 -8.86
CA VAL A 76 -3.86 7.63 -8.67
C VAL A 76 -3.82 8.80 -7.70
N ALA A 77 -4.10 10.02 -8.19
CA ALA A 77 -4.26 11.21 -7.35
C ALA A 77 -5.68 11.27 -6.78
N GLY A 78 -5.97 10.36 -5.84
CA GLY A 78 -7.27 10.24 -5.21
C GLY A 78 -7.40 8.94 -4.43
N LYS A 79 -8.64 8.60 -4.06
CA LYS A 79 -8.94 7.33 -3.36
C LYS A 79 -9.33 6.25 -4.35
N ILE A 80 -8.82 5.05 -4.14
CA ILE A 80 -9.26 3.85 -4.84
C ILE A 80 -10.30 3.15 -3.97
N HIS A 81 -11.49 2.91 -4.52
CA HIS A 81 -12.49 2.04 -3.88
C HIS A 81 -12.47 0.68 -4.60
N ALA A 82 -12.08 -0.36 -3.88
CA ALA A 82 -11.99 -1.72 -4.40
C ALA A 82 -12.75 -2.67 -3.48
N LYS A 83 -13.29 -3.75 -4.05
CA LYS A 83 -13.89 -4.85 -3.26
C LYS A 83 -12.82 -5.71 -2.60
N GLU A 84 -11.70 -5.92 -3.29
CA GLU A 84 -10.59 -6.76 -2.86
C GLU A 84 -9.31 -6.28 -3.57
N ILE A 85 -8.18 -6.37 -2.87
CA ILE A 85 -6.85 -6.10 -3.42
C ILE A 85 -5.97 -7.28 -3.00
N LYS A 86 -5.35 -7.94 -3.98
CA LYS A 86 -4.32 -8.96 -3.75
C LYS A 86 -2.96 -8.36 -4.06
N VAL A 87 -2.14 -8.17 -3.03
CA VAL A 87 -0.76 -7.70 -3.17
C VAL A 87 0.15 -8.93 -3.21
N THR A 88 0.94 -9.06 -4.27
CA THR A 88 1.98 -10.09 -4.39
C THR A 88 3.31 -9.48 -4.03
N ALA A 89 3.68 -9.53 -2.75
CA ALA A 89 5.04 -9.21 -2.34
C ALA A 89 5.95 -10.41 -2.67
N ASN A 90 7.15 -10.14 -3.20
CA ASN A 90 8.17 -11.17 -3.42
C ASN A 90 8.89 -11.57 -2.11
N ALA A 91 8.67 -10.82 -1.03
CA ALA A 91 9.11 -11.19 0.31
C ALA A 91 8.21 -12.31 0.84
N GLY A 92 8.81 -13.41 1.29
CA GLY A 92 8.10 -14.48 1.99
C GLY A 92 7.38 -13.97 3.24
N GLY A 93 6.54 -14.82 3.83
CA GLY A 93 5.85 -14.52 5.10
C GLY A 93 6.82 -14.24 6.26
N ALA A 94 6.25 -13.94 7.43
CA ALA A 94 7.04 -13.64 8.64
C ALA A 94 7.47 -14.88 9.44
N ASP A 95 7.16 -16.09 8.96
CA ASP A 95 7.33 -17.37 9.67
C ASP A 95 8.76 -17.64 10.20
N PHE A 96 9.77 -16.90 9.71
CA PHE A 96 11.15 -16.96 10.20
C PHE A 96 11.28 -16.64 11.69
N VAL A 97 10.29 -15.98 12.31
CA VAL A 97 10.25 -15.70 13.76
C VAL A 97 10.20 -16.98 14.59
N PHE A 98 9.78 -18.11 14.00
CA PHE A 98 9.71 -19.40 14.68
C PHE A 98 10.96 -20.28 14.48
N GLU A 99 11.95 -19.82 13.73
CA GLU A 99 13.20 -20.55 13.54
C GLU A 99 14.06 -20.51 14.82
N ASN A 100 14.85 -21.56 15.04
CA ASN A 100 15.61 -21.72 16.29
C ASN A 100 16.72 -20.67 16.49
N ASP A 101 17.15 -20.02 15.40
CA ASP A 101 18.16 -18.97 15.38
C ASP A 101 17.58 -17.56 15.34
N TYR A 102 16.25 -17.41 15.46
CA TYR A 102 15.62 -16.11 15.58
C TYR A 102 15.94 -15.47 16.94
N ASP A 103 16.62 -14.33 16.90
CA ASP A 103 16.95 -13.53 18.07
C ASP A 103 15.74 -12.68 18.49
N LEU A 104 14.85 -13.29 19.29
CA LEU A 104 13.69 -12.60 19.84
C LEU A 104 14.16 -11.49 20.79
N PRO A 105 13.86 -10.20 20.52
CA PRO A 105 14.30 -9.11 21.38
C PRO A 105 13.82 -9.27 22.83
N GLY A 106 14.60 -8.81 23.80
CA GLY A 106 14.14 -8.84 25.19
C GLY A 106 12.94 -7.91 25.38
N ILE A 107 11.90 -8.31 26.14
CA ILE A 107 10.72 -7.44 26.35
C ILE A 107 11.09 -6.08 26.99
N SER A 108 12.14 -6.04 27.81
CA SER A 108 12.69 -4.80 28.38
C SER A 108 13.37 -3.91 27.33
N GLU A 109 14.00 -4.50 26.32
CA GLU A 109 14.62 -3.76 25.21
C GLU A 109 13.53 -3.15 24.34
N VAL A 110 12.48 -3.91 24.04
CA VAL A 110 11.29 -3.43 23.32
C VAL A 110 10.63 -2.29 24.10
N GLU A 111 10.47 -2.43 25.41
CA GLU A 111 9.91 -1.36 26.27
C GLU A 111 10.76 -0.08 26.20
N ASN A 112 12.08 -0.19 26.30
CA ASN A 112 13.00 0.94 26.20
C ASN A 112 12.94 1.60 24.82
N PHE A 113 12.84 0.81 23.75
CA PHE A 113 12.67 1.32 22.39
C PHE A 113 11.37 2.10 22.26
N ILE A 114 10.24 1.56 22.72
CA ILE A 114 8.92 2.24 22.67
C ILE A 114 8.95 3.53 23.48
N LYS A 115 9.56 3.52 24.67
CA LYS A 115 9.66 4.73 25.51
C LYS A 115 10.41 5.86 24.80
N THR A 116 11.48 5.51 24.09
CA THR A 116 12.36 6.45 23.38
C THR A 116 11.76 6.91 22.05
N ASN A 117 11.32 5.97 21.21
CA ASN A 117 10.98 6.22 19.81
C ASN A 117 9.46 6.36 19.56
N LYS A 118 8.60 5.99 20.51
CA LYS A 118 7.13 6.07 20.41
C LYS A 118 6.49 5.23 19.30
N HIS A 119 7.22 4.27 18.75
CA HIS A 119 6.71 3.24 17.84
C HIS A 119 7.37 1.89 18.15
N LEU A 120 6.88 0.81 17.53
CA LEU A 120 7.49 -0.51 17.64
C LEU A 120 8.77 -0.59 16.79
N PRO A 121 9.75 -1.42 17.18
CA PRO A 121 10.87 -1.76 16.30
C PRO A 121 10.38 -2.20 14.91
N ASP A 122 11.16 -1.92 13.86
CA ASP A 122 10.92 -2.26 12.45
C ASP A 122 9.68 -1.61 11.78
N ILE A 123 8.75 -1.07 12.58
CA ILE A 123 7.59 -0.32 12.12
C ILE A 123 7.98 1.15 11.96
N PRO A 124 7.75 1.76 10.78
CA PRO A 124 8.06 3.17 10.58
C PRO A 124 7.23 4.06 11.50
N SER A 125 7.82 5.19 11.89
CA SER A 125 7.13 6.21 12.69
C SER A 125 6.00 6.87 11.90
N ALA A 126 5.07 7.51 12.62
CA ALA A 126 3.97 8.24 11.98
C ALA A 126 4.46 9.34 11.01
N ASP A 127 5.54 10.03 11.36
CA ASP A 127 6.12 11.09 10.54
C ASP A 127 6.76 10.53 9.25
N GLU A 128 7.43 9.37 9.35
CA GLU A 128 7.96 8.65 8.18
C GLU A 128 6.84 8.16 7.27
N MET A 129 5.76 7.62 7.84
CA MET A 129 4.59 7.16 7.07
C MET A 129 3.90 8.31 6.32
N ILE A 130 3.82 9.50 6.92
CA ILE A 130 3.24 10.69 6.28
C ILE A 130 4.13 11.18 5.14
N THR A 131 5.45 11.13 5.33
CA THR A 131 6.42 11.70 4.38
C THR A 131 6.68 10.77 3.19
N ASN A 132 6.86 9.48 3.46
CA ASN A 132 7.31 8.49 2.48
C ASN A 132 6.17 7.59 1.97
N GLY A 133 5.00 7.64 2.61
CA GLY A 133 3.93 6.68 2.36
C GLY A 133 4.19 5.32 3.03
N ILE A 134 3.39 4.33 2.66
CA ILE A 134 3.47 2.96 3.21
C ILE A 134 3.33 1.97 2.06
N ASP A 135 4.27 1.03 1.96
CA ASP A 135 4.06 -0.19 1.18
C ASP A 135 3.14 -1.12 1.95
N VAL A 136 1.93 -1.33 1.41
CA VAL A 136 0.89 -2.12 2.07
C VAL A 136 1.32 -3.58 2.26
N GLY A 137 2.07 -4.15 1.31
CA GLY A 137 2.55 -5.53 1.38
C GLY A 137 3.62 -5.68 2.45
N GLU A 138 4.64 -4.82 2.44
CA GLU A 138 5.72 -4.85 3.43
C GLU A 138 5.18 -4.58 4.84
N MET A 139 4.29 -3.61 5.00
CA MET A 139 3.68 -3.29 6.29
C MET A 139 2.87 -4.48 6.83
N GLN A 140 2.13 -5.20 5.97
CA GLN A 140 1.38 -6.37 6.40
C GLN A 140 2.30 -7.50 6.89
N ILE A 141 3.45 -7.70 6.24
CA ILE A 141 4.46 -8.68 6.68
C ILE A 141 5.05 -8.28 8.03
N LYS A 142 5.44 -7.01 8.20
CA LYS A 142 5.95 -6.51 9.49
C LYS A 142 4.93 -6.62 10.62
N LEU A 143 3.66 -6.33 10.35
CA LEU A 143 2.60 -6.51 11.34
C LEU A 143 2.43 -7.98 11.72
N LEU A 144 2.50 -8.90 10.75
CA LEU A 144 2.48 -10.33 11.04
C LEU A 144 3.65 -10.75 11.92
N GLN A 145 4.87 -10.30 11.61
CA GLN A 145 6.06 -10.52 12.43
C GLN A 145 5.83 -10.10 13.89
N LYS A 146 5.26 -8.91 14.13
CA LYS A 146 4.98 -8.43 15.49
C LYS A 146 3.89 -9.22 16.20
N ILE A 147 2.92 -9.79 15.47
CA ILE A 147 1.91 -10.69 16.05
C ILE A 147 2.57 -12.01 16.48
N GLU A 148 3.51 -12.53 15.71
CA GLU A 148 4.25 -13.75 16.02
C GLU A 148 5.20 -13.56 17.21
N GLU A 149 5.98 -12.47 17.23
CA GLU A 149 6.81 -12.08 18.38
C GLU A 149 5.95 -11.94 19.65
N LEU A 150 4.80 -11.26 19.56
CA LEU A 150 3.86 -11.13 20.68
C LEU A 150 3.36 -12.49 21.17
N THR A 151 3.13 -13.43 20.25
CA THR A 151 2.70 -14.79 20.60
C THR A 151 3.80 -15.52 21.38
N LEU A 152 5.07 -15.36 21.01
CA LEU A 152 6.20 -15.92 21.75
C LEU A 152 6.30 -15.33 23.17
N TYR A 153 6.19 -14.00 23.33
CA TYR A 153 6.18 -13.39 24.66
C TYR A 153 5.01 -13.87 25.53
N VAL A 154 3.82 -14.06 24.94
CA VAL A 154 2.66 -14.58 25.69
C VAL A 154 2.89 -16.02 26.14
N ILE A 155 3.53 -16.85 25.32
CA ILE A 155 3.90 -18.24 25.69
C ILE A 155 4.89 -18.22 26.86
N GLU A 156 5.91 -17.36 26.80
CA GLU A 156 6.91 -17.19 27.86
C GLU A 156 6.26 -16.73 29.17
N LEU A 157 5.46 -15.66 29.13
CA LEU A 157 4.73 -15.14 30.29
C LEU A 157 3.81 -16.19 30.92
N LYS A 158 3.18 -17.05 30.11
CA LYS A 158 2.34 -18.14 30.62
C LYS A 158 3.17 -19.19 31.36
N LYS A 159 4.34 -19.56 30.84
CA LYS A 159 5.26 -20.50 31.51
C LYS A 159 5.71 -19.94 32.86
N GLU A 160 6.16 -18.70 32.89
CA GLU A 160 6.55 -18.03 34.15
C GLU A 160 5.38 -18.00 35.16
N ASN A 161 4.15 -17.75 34.68
CA ASN A 161 2.97 -17.76 35.56
C ASN A 161 2.69 -19.13 36.16
N GLU A 162 2.81 -20.19 35.36
CA GLU A 162 2.62 -21.56 35.81
C GLU A 162 3.70 -21.98 36.81
N GLU A 163 4.95 -21.59 36.57
CA GLU A 163 6.08 -21.80 37.49
C GLU A 163 5.84 -21.10 38.82
N MET A 164 5.52 -19.80 38.81
CA MET A 164 5.19 -19.03 40.01
C MET A 164 4.02 -19.64 40.79
N ARG A 165 2.97 -20.10 40.11
CA ARG A 165 1.83 -20.78 40.76
C ARG A 165 2.24 -22.10 41.40
N GLY A 166 3.11 -22.86 40.73
CA GLY A 166 3.67 -24.09 41.26
C GLY A 166 4.45 -23.86 42.55
N GLU A 167 5.29 -22.83 42.59
CA GLU A 167 6.04 -22.44 43.79
C GLU A 167 5.12 -21.98 44.94
N ILE A 168 4.13 -21.15 44.63
CA ILE A 168 3.14 -20.68 45.61
C ILE A 168 2.37 -21.86 46.24
N ASN A 169 2.02 -22.87 45.46
CA ASN A 169 1.32 -24.04 45.98
C ASN A 169 2.21 -24.86 46.93
N LYS A 170 3.49 -25.06 46.58
CA LYS A 170 4.45 -25.74 47.46
C LYS A 170 4.63 -25.01 48.80
N LEU A 171 4.77 -23.68 48.76
CA LEU A 171 4.91 -22.85 49.97
C LEU A 171 3.66 -22.83 50.88
N LYS A 172 2.49 -23.22 50.37
CA LYS A 172 1.24 -23.30 51.15
C LYS A 172 0.99 -24.69 51.74
N GLU A 173 1.69 -25.70 51.25
CA GLU A 173 1.60 -27.08 51.74
C GLU A 173 2.54 -27.35 52.92
N ASP A 174 3.54 -26.47 53.13
CA ASP A 174 4.43 -26.39 54.30
C ASP A 174 3.85 -25.51 55.43
#